data_AF-M1PPD2-F1
#
_entry.id   AF-M1PPD2-F1
#
_cell.length_a   1.000
_cell.length_b   1.000
_cell.length_c   1.000
_cell.angle_alpha   90.00
_cell.angle_beta   90.00
_cell.angle_gamma   90.00
#
_symmetry.space_group_name_H-M   'P 1'
#
loop_
_entity.id
_entity.type
_entity.pdbx_description
1 polymer ?
#
loop_
_entity_poly.entity_id
_entity_poly.type
_entity_poly.pdbx_seq_one_letter_code
_entity_poly.pdbx_strand_id
1 'polypeptide(L)'
;MNWRRHKDKFWALLTLFPSLALVGVFVYGFIGRTFYVSITDWGKGAALAENPIINVIGLGNYGQLFTGFLNARFRQSLVNAAFYSVLIIVGAIIVGLFLAILLDRQPAGESFFRTIFLYPMSLSFIVTGTIWRWLLSPGGGINRLPTFIGLPPLRFRWLSSEGTILTFNWQNLPFITGGLVAFVILTLAYRSWKSGQDRRALSMAGAALILVLWIAFGRGFTPKILPYPEEHGLNLATLGIILAAVWQYSGYTMAMFLAGLRGVSTDLREAAELDGANQFQYYTRVA
;
A
#
# COMPACT_ATOMS: atom_id res chain seq x y z
N MET A 1 8.14 41.46 -28.76
CA MET A 1 8.15 40.65 -27.52
C MET A 1 8.10 39.12 -27.74
N ASN A 2 7.48 38.60 -28.82
CA ASN A 2 7.31 37.15 -29.02
C ASN A 2 8.56 36.37 -29.47
N TRP A 3 9.55 37.01 -30.10
CA TRP A 3 10.75 36.33 -30.65
C TRP A 3 11.72 35.79 -29.58
N ARG A 4 11.96 36.55 -28.48
CA ARG A 4 12.82 36.09 -27.36
C ARG A 4 12.24 34.85 -26.67
N ARG A 5 10.93 34.84 -26.42
CA ARG A 5 10.21 33.67 -25.87
C ARG A 5 10.36 32.39 -26.71
N HIS A 6 10.49 32.49 -28.04
CA HIS A 6 10.66 31.30 -28.89
C HIS A 6 12.09 30.75 -28.83
N LYS A 7 13.10 31.63 -28.75
CA LYS A 7 14.50 31.22 -28.56
C LYS A 7 14.73 30.59 -27.18
N ASP A 8 14.15 31.17 -26.13
CA ASP A 8 14.28 30.64 -24.77
C ASP A 8 13.62 29.25 -24.65
N LYS A 9 12.46 29.05 -25.28
CA LYS A 9 11.81 27.73 -25.36
C LYS A 9 12.64 26.72 -26.14
N PHE A 10 13.26 27.12 -27.25
CA PHE A 10 14.10 26.23 -28.04
C PHE A 10 15.32 25.76 -27.25
N TRP A 11 16.04 26.68 -26.60
CA TRP A 11 17.19 26.32 -25.75
C TRP A 11 16.78 25.49 -24.55
N ALA A 12 15.67 25.82 -23.88
CA ALA A 12 15.12 24.99 -22.80
C ALA A 12 14.81 23.57 -23.29
N LEU A 13 14.19 23.43 -24.47
CA LEU A 13 13.84 22.12 -25.03
C LEU A 13 15.07 21.34 -25.48
N LEU A 14 16.08 22.01 -26.05
CA LEU A 14 17.36 21.39 -26.42
C LEU A 14 18.12 20.90 -25.18
N THR A 15 18.13 21.67 -24.09
CA THR A 15 18.75 21.26 -22.81
C THR A 15 18.02 20.08 -22.17
N LEU A 16 16.69 20.02 -22.29
CA LEU A 16 15.89 18.89 -21.79
C LEU A 16 15.88 17.69 -22.74
N PHE A 17 16.23 17.87 -24.01
CA PHE A 17 16.10 16.81 -25.02
C PHE A 17 16.86 15.52 -24.66
N PRO A 18 18.13 15.55 -24.19
CA PRO A 18 18.85 14.33 -23.85
C PRO A 18 18.17 13.54 -22.72
N SER A 19 17.65 14.22 -21.69
CA SER A 19 16.96 13.55 -20.58
C SER A 19 15.60 13.00 -21.02
N LEU A 20 14.84 13.78 -21.80
CA LEU A 20 13.56 13.35 -22.36
C LEU A 20 13.72 12.17 -23.32
N ALA A 21 14.78 12.16 -24.14
CA ALA A 21 15.07 11.06 -25.04
C ALA A 21 15.43 9.79 -24.27
N LEU A 22 16.28 9.88 -23.24
CA LEU A 22 16.62 8.74 -22.39
C LEU A 22 15.38 8.18 -21.68
N VAL A 23 14.53 9.04 -21.12
CA VAL A 23 13.26 8.61 -20.50
C VAL A 23 12.32 7.99 -21.55
N GLY A 24 12.21 8.61 -22.73
CA GLY A 24 11.43 8.10 -23.86
C GLY A 24 11.81 6.67 -24.25
N VAL A 25 13.11 6.41 -24.40
CA VAL A 25 13.62 5.10 -24.85
C VAL A 25 13.63 4.09 -23.70
N PHE A 26 14.30 4.41 -22.60
CA PHE A 26 14.59 3.42 -21.55
C PHE A 26 13.44 3.22 -20.57
N VAL A 27 12.56 4.21 -20.39
CA VAL A 27 11.38 4.05 -19.53
C VAL A 27 10.19 3.65 -20.40
N TYR A 28 9.74 4.54 -21.29
CA TYR A 28 8.52 4.31 -22.05
C TYR A 28 8.68 3.24 -23.14
N GLY A 29 9.82 3.18 -23.82
CA GLY A 29 10.12 2.12 -24.79
C GLY A 29 10.15 0.73 -24.13
N PHE A 30 10.75 0.59 -22.95
CA PHE A 30 10.77 -0.68 -22.22
C PHE A 30 9.41 -1.07 -21.64
N ILE A 31 8.63 -0.10 -21.16
CA ILE A 31 7.23 -0.33 -20.78
C ILE A 31 6.42 -0.83 -21.98
N GLY A 32 6.56 -0.18 -23.13
CA GLY A 32 5.90 -0.59 -24.37
C GLY A 32 6.29 -2.00 -24.80
N ARG A 33 7.58 -2.34 -24.73
CA ARG A 33 8.07 -3.69 -25.03
C ARG A 33 7.51 -4.73 -24.07
N THR A 34 7.45 -4.42 -22.78
CA THR A 34 6.89 -5.32 -21.75
C THR A 34 5.40 -5.56 -21.99
N PHE A 35 4.65 -4.52 -22.33
CA PHE A 35 3.24 -4.63 -22.68
C PHE A 35 3.01 -5.44 -23.95
N TYR A 36 3.82 -5.22 -25.00
CA TYR A 36 3.75 -6.02 -26.22
C TYR A 36 3.99 -7.50 -25.94
N VAL A 37 4.99 -7.82 -25.11
CA VAL A 37 5.28 -9.20 -24.71
C VAL A 37 4.13 -9.79 -23.89
N SER A 38 3.47 -9.03 -23.01
CA SER A 38 2.38 -9.56 -22.18
C SER A 38 1.14 -9.98 -22.96
N ILE A 39 0.90 -9.42 -24.16
CA ILE A 39 -0.21 -9.77 -25.05
C ILE A 39 0.15 -10.85 -26.09
N THR A 40 1.37 -11.38 -26.05
CA THR A 40 1.86 -12.41 -26.99
C THR A 40 2.10 -13.75 -26.31
N ASP A 41 2.22 -14.81 -27.11
CA ASP A 41 2.53 -16.17 -26.64
C ASP A 41 4.02 -16.40 -26.33
N TRP A 42 4.84 -15.33 -26.35
CA TRP A 42 6.30 -15.40 -26.23
C TRP A 42 6.78 -16.27 -25.06
N GLY A 43 6.18 -16.14 -23.88
CA GLY A 43 6.60 -16.84 -22.66
C GLY A 43 6.26 -18.33 -22.56
N LYS A 44 5.51 -18.91 -23.51
CA LYS A 44 5.02 -20.30 -23.43
C LYS A 44 5.76 -21.31 -24.30
N GLY A 45 6.77 -20.86 -25.04
CA GLY A 45 7.60 -21.74 -25.88
C GLY A 45 8.48 -20.99 -26.88
N ALA A 46 7.99 -19.86 -27.39
CA ALA A 46 8.75 -19.01 -28.29
C ALA A 46 10.01 -18.42 -27.64
N ALA A 47 10.04 -18.17 -26.32
CA ALA A 47 11.22 -17.64 -25.64
C ALA A 47 12.49 -18.51 -25.76
N LEU A 48 12.36 -19.81 -26.05
CA LEU A 48 13.48 -20.76 -26.19
C LEU A 48 13.77 -21.18 -27.64
N ALA A 49 12.99 -20.67 -28.61
CA ALA A 49 13.16 -21.00 -30.02
C ALA A 49 14.20 -20.08 -30.67
N GLU A 50 15.07 -20.64 -31.51
CA GLU A 50 16.07 -19.89 -32.29
C GLU A 50 15.41 -18.91 -33.27
N ASN A 51 14.24 -19.28 -33.81
CA ASN A 51 13.38 -18.42 -34.62
C ASN A 51 11.98 -18.36 -34.03
N PRO A 52 11.74 -17.50 -33.03
CA PRO A 52 10.48 -17.46 -32.31
C PRO A 52 9.38 -16.84 -33.16
N ILE A 53 8.37 -17.64 -33.51
CA ILE A 53 7.13 -17.10 -34.08
C ILE A 53 6.30 -16.58 -32.90
N ILE A 54 6.23 -15.26 -32.78
CA ILE A 54 5.49 -14.57 -31.71
C ILE A 54 4.08 -14.26 -32.23
N ASN A 55 3.06 -14.92 -31.68
CA ASN A 55 1.67 -14.67 -32.01
C ASN A 55 1.03 -13.76 -30.96
N VAL A 56 0.20 -12.83 -31.42
CA VAL A 56 -0.60 -11.97 -30.54
C VAL A 56 -1.82 -12.76 -30.08
N ILE A 57 -1.88 -13.05 -28.78
CA ILE A 57 -2.97 -13.79 -28.12
C ILE A 57 -3.88 -12.87 -27.29
N GLY A 58 -3.65 -11.56 -27.36
CA GLY A 58 -4.41 -10.55 -26.64
C GLY A 58 -4.35 -10.76 -25.13
N LEU A 59 -5.50 -10.79 -24.47
CA LEU A 59 -5.60 -10.91 -23.01
C LEU A 59 -5.56 -12.36 -22.49
N GLY A 60 -5.26 -13.35 -23.36
CA GLY A 60 -5.26 -14.76 -22.98
C GLY A 60 -4.31 -15.10 -21.82
N ASN A 61 -3.15 -14.43 -21.72
CA ASN A 61 -2.21 -14.59 -20.61
C ASN A 61 -2.81 -14.14 -19.27
N TYR A 62 -3.48 -12.99 -19.25
CA TYR A 62 -4.13 -12.49 -18.04
C TYR A 62 -5.28 -13.39 -17.61
N GLY A 63 -6.10 -13.86 -18.55
CA GLY A 63 -7.14 -14.85 -18.27
C GLY A 63 -6.57 -16.07 -17.55
N GLN A 64 -5.50 -16.67 -18.08
CA GLN A 64 -4.84 -17.81 -17.46
C GLN A 64 -4.23 -17.52 -16.08
N LEU A 65 -3.69 -16.32 -15.84
CA LEU A 65 -3.17 -15.95 -14.51
C LEU A 65 -4.27 -15.91 -13.44
N PHE A 66 -5.46 -15.45 -13.81
CA PHE A 66 -6.58 -15.28 -12.87
C PHE A 66 -7.48 -16.51 -12.77
N THR A 67 -7.62 -17.32 -13.83
CA THR A 67 -8.53 -18.49 -13.85
C THR A 67 -7.80 -19.83 -13.94
N GLY A 68 -6.52 -19.85 -14.29
CA GLY A 68 -5.77 -21.08 -14.52
C GLY A 68 -5.46 -21.84 -13.23
N PHE A 69 -5.50 -23.18 -13.31
CA PHE A 69 -5.24 -24.07 -12.17
C PHE A 69 -3.81 -23.94 -11.63
N LEU A 70 -2.81 -23.92 -12.53
CA LEU A 70 -1.39 -23.86 -12.17
C LEU A 70 -0.96 -22.51 -11.57
N ASN A 71 -1.78 -21.47 -11.70
CA ASN A 71 -1.44 -20.10 -11.31
C ASN A 71 -1.97 -19.71 -9.91
N ALA A 72 -2.38 -20.68 -9.09
CA ALA A 72 -2.82 -20.42 -7.71
C ALA A 72 -1.74 -19.68 -6.88
N ARG A 73 -0.46 -19.97 -7.13
CA ARG A 73 0.67 -19.26 -6.47
C ARG A 73 0.74 -17.78 -6.83
N PHE A 74 0.35 -17.41 -8.06
CA PHE A 74 0.29 -16.01 -8.48
C PHE A 74 -0.82 -15.27 -7.73
N ARG A 75 -2.01 -15.86 -7.66
CA ARG A 75 -3.14 -15.32 -6.89
C ARG A 75 -2.81 -15.16 -5.41
N GLN A 76 -2.20 -16.17 -4.79
CA GLN A 76 -1.71 -16.07 -3.41
C GLN A 76 -0.66 -14.95 -3.25
N SER A 77 0.27 -14.81 -4.19
CA SER A 77 1.26 -13.74 -4.17
C SER A 77 0.60 -12.35 -4.24
N LEU A 78 -0.46 -12.21 -5.04
CA LEU A 78 -1.21 -10.96 -5.13
C LEU A 78 -1.93 -10.61 -3.82
N VAL A 79 -2.57 -11.60 -3.17
CA VAL A 79 -3.20 -11.42 -1.85
C VAL A 79 -2.16 -11.02 -0.81
N ASN A 80 -1.03 -11.73 -0.77
CA ASN A 80 0.07 -11.42 0.16
C ASN A 80 0.60 -10.00 -0.08
N ALA A 81 0.82 -9.60 -1.33
CA ALA A 81 1.29 -8.26 -1.68
C ALA A 81 0.29 -7.18 -1.25
N ALA A 82 -1.00 -7.38 -1.49
CA ALA A 82 -2.04 -6.43 -1.09
C ALA A 82 -2.09 -6.24 0.44
N PHE A 83 -2.15 -7.33 1.20
CA PHE A 83 -2.12 -7.27 2.66
C PHE A 83 -0.83 -6.65 3.18
N TYR A 84 0.32 -7.07 2.63
CA TYR A 84 1.64 -6.54 2.99
C TYR A 84 1.71 -5.02 2.79
N SER A 85 1.30 -4.52 1.61
CA SER A 85 1.29 -3.09 1.32
C SER A 85 0.35 -2.31 2.23
N VAL A 86 -0.89 -2.78 2.43
CA VAL A 86 -1.87 -2.10 3.29
C VAL A 86 -1.37 -2.04 4.73
N LEU A 87 -0.90 -3.16 5.28
CA LEU A 87 -0.44 -3.23 6.68
C LEU A 87 0.81 -2.39 6.92
N ILE A 88 1.74 -2.32 5.96
CA ILE A 88 2.91 -1.44 6.07
C ILE A 88 2.50 0.02 6.01
N ILE A 89 1.65 0.41 5.08
CA ILE A 89 1.21 1.81 4.96
C ILE A 89 0.47 2.22 6.23
N VAL A 90 -0.51 1.44 6.66
CA VAL A 90 -1.29 1.74 7.87
C VAL A 90 -0.39 1.73 9.10
N GLY A 91 0.47 0.71 9.27
CA GLY A 91 1.40 0.63 10.39
C GLY A 91 2.40 1.79 10.44
N ALA A 92 2.99 2.15 9.30
CA ALA A 92 3.93 3.26 9.22
C ALA A 92 3.25 4.60 9.48
N ILE A 93 2.01 4.81 8.99
CA ILE A 93 1.24 6.02 9.29
C ILE A 93 0.92 6.09 10.78
N ILE A 94 0.40 5.02 11.38
CA ILE A 94 0.04 4.99 12.80
C ILE A 94 1.27 5.28 13.67
N VAL A 95 2.35 4.52 13.47
CA VAL A 95 3.58 4.66 14.27
C VAL A 95 4.25 6.01 13.99
N GLY A 96 4.35 6.42 12.73
CA GLY A 96 4.95 7.68 12.33
C GLY A 96 4.20 8.90 12.89
N LEU A 97 2.87 8.93 12.79
CA LEU A 97 2.05 9.99 13.37
C LEU A 97 2.16 10.01 14.90
N PHE A 98 2.13 8.85 15.54
CA PHE A 98 2.32 8.75 17.00
C PHE A 98 3.67 9.33 17.42
N LEU A 99 4.78 8.95 16.76
CA LEU A 99 6.11 9.49 17.03
C LEU A 99 6.19 11.00 16.73
N ALA A 100 5.51 11.48 15.68
CA ALA A 100 5.48 12.90 15.34
C ALA A 100 4.79 13.72 16.43
N ILE A 101 3.64 13.26 16.92
CA ILE A 101 2.92 13.92 18.03
C ILE A 101 3.78 13.96 19.30
N LEU A 102 4.54 12.90 19.59
CA LEU A 102 5.46 12.88 20.75
C LEU A 102 6.59 13.91 20.63
N LEU A 103 7.05 14.23 19.41
CA LEU A 103 8.14 15.17 19.17
C LEU A 103 7.67 16.60 18.82
N ASP A 104 6.38 16.80 18.61
CA ASP A 104 5.80 18.09 18.20
C ASP A 104 6.18 19.23 19.16
N ARG A 105 6.08 18.99 20.47
CA ARG A 105 6.39 19.97 21.52
C ARG A 105 7.87 20.20 21.82
N GLN A 106 8.78 19.75 20.95
CA GLN A 106 10.22 19.91 21.13
C GLN A 106 10.71 19.47 22.53
N PRO A 107 10.43 18.21 22.95
CA PRO A 107 10.87 17.74 24.25
C PRO A 107 12.41 17.80 24.39
N ALA A 108 12.90 17.90 25.62
CA ALA A 108 14.34 17.87 25.89
C ALA A 108 14.96 16.60 25.25
N GLY A 109 15.97 16.78 24.41
CA GLY A 109 16.59 15.69 23.66
C GLY A 109 15.93 15.33 22.33
N GLU A 110 15.04 16.17 21.77
CA GLU A 110 14.39 15.94 20.47
C GLU A 110 15.37 15.48 19.38
N SER A 111 16.49 16.18 19.21
CA SER A 111 17.50 15.87 18.17
C SER A 111 18.01 14.43 18.28
N PHE A 112 18.20 13.95 19.51
CA PHE A 112 18.64 12.59 19.78
C PHE A 112 17.56 11.57 19.40
N PHE A 113 16.31 11.76 19.86
CA PHE A 113 15.21 10.86 19.51
C PHE A 113 14.91 10.84 18.01
N ARG A 114 14.89 12.01 17.37
CA ARG A 114 14.71 12.13 15.92
C ARG A 114 15.79 11.35 15.17
N THR A 115 17.04 11.41 15.62
CA THR A 115 18.14 10.65 15.00
C THR A 115 17.94 9.15 15.16
N ILE A 116 17.54 8.68 16.34
CA ILE A 116 17.24 7.24 16.59
C ILE A 116 16.12 6.76 15.68
N PHE A 117 15.02 7.51 15.57
CA PHE A 117 13.88 7.08 14.77
C PHE A 117 14.13 7.18 13.26
N LEU A 118 15.03 8.08 12.83
CA LEU A 118 15.44 8.17 11.42
C LEU A 118 16.53 7.17 11.04
N TYR A 119 17.29 6.64 12.01
CA TYR A 119 18.37 5.70 11.77
C TYR A 119 17.97 4.46 10.94
N PRO A 120 16.81 3.81 11.14
CA PRO A 120 16.40 2.67 10.32
C PRO A 120 16.34 2.96 8.82
N MET A 121 15.99 4.20 8.43
CA MET A 121 15.88 4.59 7.03
C MET A 121 17.25 4.69 6.34
N SER A 122 18.31 4.95 7.09
CA SER A 122 19.66 5.02 6.55
C SER A 122 20.28 3.63 6.33
N LEU A 123 19.70 2.58 6.93
CA LEU A 123 20.12 1.20 6.73
C LEU A 123 19.70 0.69 5.35
N SER A 124 20.59 -0.04 4.68
CA SER A 124 20.25 -0.73 3.44
C SER A 124 19.26 -1.86 3.69
N PHE A 125 18.42 -2.17 2.70
CA PHE A 125 17.45 -3.26 2.81
C PHE A 125 18.10 -4.62 3.12
N ILE A 126 19.33 -4.86 2.66
CA ILE A 126 20.07 -6.11 2.93
C ILE A 126 20.47 -6.19 4.41
N VAL A 127 20.98 -5.09 4.98
CA VAL A 127 21.37 -5.03 6.39
C VAL A 127 20.14 -5.19 7.28
N THR A 128 19.07 -4.45 7.01
CA THR A 128 17.79 -4.57 7.73
C THR A 128 17.27 -6.00 7.67
N GLY A 129 17.20 -6.60 6.48
CA GLY A 129 16.74 -7.98 6.31
C GLY A 129 17.58 -8.99 7.10
N THR A 130 18.90 -8.79 7.19
CA THR A 130 19.80 -9.66 7.94
C THR A 130 19.56 -9.57 9.45
N ILE A 131 19.45 -8.35 10.00
CA ILE A 131 19.19 -8.12 11.42
C ILE A 131 17.85 -8.74 11.82
N TRP A 132 16.80 -8.47 11.04
CA TRP A 132 15.46 -9.00 11.32
C TRP A 132 15.39 -10.52 11.14
N ARG A 133 16.12 -11.11 10.19
CA ARG A 133 16.23 -12.58 10.09
C ARG A 133 16.82 -13.20 11.35
N TRP A 134 17.82 -12.58 11.97
CA TRP A 134 18.39 -13.05 13.23
C TRP A 134 17.41 -12.87 14.40
N LEU A 135 16.76 -11.71 14.49
CA LEU A 135 15.74 -11.41 15.51
C LEU A 135 14.53 -12.35 15.43
N LEU A 136 14.13 -12.76 14.23
CA LEU A 136 12.97 -13.61 13.98
C LEU A 136 13.33 -15.11 13.91
N SER A 137 14.58 -15.47 14.20
CA SER A 137 15.02 -16.86 14.18
C SER A 137 14.27 -17.70 15.23
N PRO A 138 13.76 -18.90 14.89
CA PRO A 138 12.92 -19.68 15.81
C PRO A 138 13.59 -20.05 17.15
N GLY A 139 14.91 -20.31 17.13
CA GLY A 139 15.67 -20.73 18.30
C GLY A 139 16.23 -19.57 19.16
N GLY A 140 16.15 -18.33 18.67
CA GLY A 140 16.79 -17.16 19.26
C GLY A 140 15.96 -15.87 19.13
N GLY A 141 16.62 -14.73 19.29
CA GLY A 141 16.02 -13.41 19.05
C GLY A 141 14.78 -13.10 19.90
N ILE A 142 13.74 -12.58 19.26
CA ILE A 142 12.50 -12.09 19.88
C ILE A 142 11.77 -13.19 20.66
N ASN A 143 11.88 -14.45 20.20
CA ASN A 143 11.22 -15.57 20.86
C ASN A 143 11.74 -15.85 22.28
N ARG A 144 12.97 -15.43 22.59
CA ARG A 144 13.58 -15.59 23.92
C ARG A 144 13.30 -14.40 24.84
N LEU A 145 12.85 -13.25 24.34
CA LEU A 145 12.67 -12.06 25.17
C LEU A 145 11.81 -12.27 26.42
N PRO A 146 10.68 -13.04 26.38
CA PRO A 146 9.89 -13.28 27.59
C PRO A 146 10.64 -14.04 28.69
N THR A 147 11.66 -14.83 28.34
CA THR A 147 12.45 -15.59 29.33
C THR A 147 13.27 -14.69 30.25
N PHE A 148 13.59 -13.46 29.84
CA PHE A 148 14.28 -12.48 30.69
C PHE A 148 13.43 -11.97 31.85
N ILE A 149 12.10 -12.05 31.73
CA ILE A 149 11.15 -11.64 32.78
C ILE A 149 10.46 -12.86 33.42
N GLY A 150 11.03 -14.06 33.25
CA GLY A 150 10.52 -15.30 33.84
C GLY A 150 9.35 -15.96 33.10
N LEU A 151 8.96 -15.49 31.91
CA LEU A 151 7.90 -16.08 31.10
C LEU A 151 8.43 -17.16 30.15
N PRO A 152 7.59 -18.13 29.72
CA PRO A 152 8.00 -19.14 28.75
C PRO A 152 8.34 -18.49 27.38
N PRO A 153 9.28 -19.07 26.61
CA PRO A 153 9.66 -18.53 25.31
C PRO A 153 8.50 -18.61 24.31
N LEU A 154 8.43 -17.64 23.39
CA LEU A 154 7.45 -17.68 22.31
C LEU A 154 7.76 -18.87 21.38
N ARG A 155 6.71 -19.58 20.98
CA ARG A 155 6.79 -20.72 20.03
C ARG A 155 6.41 -20.33 18.60
N PHE A 156 6.17 -19.05 18.36
CA PHE A 156 5.71 -18.56 17.08
C PHE A 156 6.83 -18.64 16.03
N ARG A 157 6.51 -19.25 14.88
CA ARG A 157 7.45 -19.48 13.78
C ARG A 157 7.38 -18.30 12.81
N TRP A 158 8.00 -17.17 13.17
CA TRP A 158 7.93 -15.93 12.40
C TRP A 158 8.21 -16.07 10.90
N LEU A 159 9.16 -16.94 10.51
CA LEU A 159 9.60 -17.09 9.13
C LEU A 159 8.97 -18.27 8.37
N SER A 160 8.29 -19.17 9.09
CA SER A 160 7.79 -20.44 8.53
C SER A 160 6.41 -20.85 9.04
N SER A 161 5.65 -19.88 9.57
CA SER A 161 4.27 -20.12 9.99
C SER A 161 3.39 -20.43 8.78
N GLU A 162 2.60 -21.49 8.88
CA GLU A 162 1.59 -21.86 7.87
C GLU A 162 0.20 -21.30 8.20
N GLY A 163 0.03 -20.73 9.41
CA GLY A 163 -1.23 -20.14 9.83
C GLY A 163 -1.61 -18.95 8.94
N THR A 164 -2.90 -18.86 8.64
CA THR A 164 -3.49 -17.79 7.83
C THR A 164 -4.69 -17.21 8.56
N ILE A 165 -4.82 -15.89 8.59
CA ILE A 165 -5.97 -15.19 9.17
C ILE A 165 -6.67 -14.34 8.12
N LEU A 166 -7.89 -13.86 8.43
CA LEU A 166 -8.71 -13.07 7.50
C LEU A 166 -8.90 -13.79 6.16
N THR A 167 -9.20 -15.09 6.22
CA THR A 167 -9.35 -15.94 5.04
C THR A 167 -10.63 -15.59 4.27
N PHE A 168 -10.51 -15.59 2.95
CA PHE A 168 -11.61 -15.41 2.03
C PHE A 168 -11.41 -16.24 0.77
N ASN A 169 -12.52 -16.64 0.17
CA ASN A 169 -12.50 -17.33 -1.11
C ASN A 169 -12.22 -16.36 -2.26
N TRP A 170 -11.32 -16.70 -3.17
CA TRP A 170 -11.02 -15.94 -4.37
C TRP A 170 -12.27 -15.63 -5.22
N GLN A 171 -13.22 -16.57 -5.27
CA GLN A 171 -14.50 -16.40 -5.97
C GLN A 171 -15.33 -15.23 -5.41
N ASN A 172 -15.10 -14.86 -4.14
CA ASN A 172 -15.81 -13.78 -3.48
C ASN A 172 -15.22 -12.40 -3.75
N LEU A 173 -14.10 -12.30 -4.48
CA LEU A 173 -13.45 -11.01 -4.77
C LEU A 173 -14.40 -9.95 -5.35
N PRO A 174 -15.26 -10.24 -6.36
CA PRO A 174 -16.18 -9.24 -6.90
C PRO A 174 -17.14 -8.68 -5.85
N PHE A 175 -17.54 -9.50 -4.88
CA PHE A 175 -18.42 -9.09 -3.79
C PHE A 175 -17.68 -8.26 -2.75
N ILE A 176 -16.43 -8.61 -2.44
CA ILE A 176 -15.58 -7.85 -1.52
C ILE A 176 -15.28 -6.47 -2.12
N THR A 177 -14.87 -6.40 -3.38
CA THR A 177 -14.62 -5.12 -4.07
C THR A 177 -15.90 -4.32 -4.26
N GLY A 178 -17.01 -4.97 -4.62
CA GLY A 178 -18.33 -4.33 -4.67
C GLY A 178 -18.73 -3.73 -3.32
N GLY A 179 -18.47 -4.43 -2.21
CA GLY A 179 -18.74 -3.93 -0.86
C GLY A 179 -17.88 -2.72 -0.49
N LEU A 180 -16.58 -2.75 -0.82
CA LEU A 180 -15.69 -1.60 -0.63
C LEU A 180 -16.14 -0.39 -1.45
N VAL A 181 -16.52 -0.59 -2.72
CA VAL A 181 -17.04 0.47 -3.59
C VAL A 181 -18.36 1.02 -3.04
N ALA A 182 -19.27 0.16 -2.61
CA ALA A 182 -20.52 0.58 -1.98
C ALA A 182 -20.26 1.42 -0.72
N PHE A 183 -19.32 1.01 0.13
CA PHE A 183 -18.91 1.77 1.31
C PHE A 183 -18.36 3.15 0.93
N VAL A 184 -17.47 3.24 -0.07
CA VAL A 184 -16.95 4.52 -0.56
C VAL A 184 -18.08 5.40 -1.10
N ILE A 185 -18.98 4.85 -1.93
CA ILE A 185 -20.12 5.61 -2.47
C ILE A 185 -21.04 6.08 -1.34
N LEU A 186 -21.30 5.27 -0.32
CA LEU A 186 -22.10 5.66 0.84
C LEU A 186 -21.44 6.80 1.63
N THR A 187 -20.13 6.75 1.83
CA THR A 187 -19.41 7.85 2.52
C THR A 187 -19.43 9.14 1.70
N LEU A 188 -19.32 9.05 0.38
CA LEU A 188 -19.44 10.20 -0.52
C LEU A 188 -20.87 10.74 -0.58
N ALA A 189 -21.87 9.86 -0.60
CA ALA A 189 -23.28 10.23 -0.54
C ALA A 189 -23.58 10.99 0.76
N TYR A 190 -23.10 10.49 1.90
CA TYR A 190 -23.24 11.14 3.20
C TYR A 190 -22.57 12.53 3.22
N ARG A 191 -21.35 12.65 2.67
CA ARG A 191 -20.67 13.95 2.53
C ARG A 191 -21.41 14.92 1.62
N SER A 192 -21.96 14.42 0.50
CA SER A 192 -22.74 15.21 -0.47
C SER A 192 -24.08 15.69 0.10
N TRP A 193 -24.69 14.87 0.96
CA TRP A 193 -25.91 15.26 1.66
C TRP A 193 -25.62 16.36 2.67
N LYS A 194 -24.54 16.21 3.45
CA LYS A 194 -24.09 17.24 4.40
C LYS A 194 -23.72 18.57 3.72
N SER A 195 -23.32 18.56 2.46
CA SER A 195 -23.02 19.77 1.67
C SER A 195 -24.23 20.39 0.95
N GLY A 196 -25.45 19.88 1.19
CA GLY A 196 -26.69 20.40 0.61
C GLY A 196 -26.92 20.01 -0.86
N GLN A 197 -26.15 19.05 -1.40
CA GLN A 197 -26.30 18.57 -2.79
C GLN A 197 -27.21 17.34 -2.86
N ASP A 198 -28.48 17.50 -2.50
CA ASP A 198 -29.43 16.40 -2.28
C ASP A 198 -29.61 15.48 -3.50
N ARG A 199 -29.67 16.05 -4.72
CA ARG A 199 -29.81 15.24 -5.96
C ARG A 199 -28.63 14.30 -6.19
N ARG A 200 -27.40 14.74 -5.89
CA ARG A 200 -26.18 13.92 -6.02
C ARG A 200 -26.08 12.90 -4.90
N ALA A 201 -26.47 13.28 -3.67
CA ALA A 201 -26.52 12.35 -2.56
C ALA A 201 -27.50 11.20 -2.84
N LEU A 202 -28.68 11.52 -3.37
CA LEU A 202 -29.71 10.54 -3.71
C LEU A 202 -29.27 9.60 -4.83
N SER A 203 -28.62 10.12 -5.89
CA SER A 203 -28.12 9.28 -6.98
C SER A 203 -27.00 8.34 -6.51
N MET A 204 -26.08 8.82 -5.66
CA MET A 204 -25.04 8.00 -5.06
C MET A 204 -25.62 6.95 -4.10
N ALA A 205 -26.60 7.32 -3.27
CA ALA A 205 -27.29 6.37 -2.40
C ALA A 205 -28.03 5.28 -3.21
N GLY A 206 -28.67 5.64 -4.32
CA GLY A 206 -29.29 4.70 -5.24
C GLY A 206 -28.26 3.75 -5.88
N ALA A 207 -27.12 4.27 -6.34
CA ALA A 207 -26.04 3.44 -6.89
C ALA A 207 -25.46 2.47 -5.84
N ALA A 208 -25.25 2.93 -4.60
CA ALA A 208 -24.82 2.08 -3.50
C ALA A 208 -25.86 1.00 -3.17
N LEU A 209 -27.16 1.33 -3.19
CA LEU A 209 -28.23 0.37 -2.96
C LEU A 209 -28.24 -0.74 -4.02
N ILE A 210 -28.04 -0.40 -5.30
CA ILE A 210 -27.93 -1.38 -6.39
C ILE A 210 -26.77 -2.34 -6.13
N LEU A 211 -25.59 -1.82 -5.73
CA LEU A 211 -24.44 -2.65 -5.39
C LEU A 211 -24.72 -3.55 -4.19
N VAL A 212 -25.35 -3.03 -3.13
CA VAL A 212 -25.72 -3.82 -1.95
C VAL A 212 -26.71 -4.93 -2.30
N LEU A 213 -27.70 -4.64 -3.14
CA LEU A 213 -28.66 -5.64 -3.63
C LEU A 213 -27.96 -6.71 -4.48
N TRP A 214 -27.04 -6.32 -5.37
CA TRP A 214 -26.23 -7.27 -6.12
C TRP A 214 -25.33 -8.13 -5.21
N ILE A 215 -24.80 -7.58 -4.12
CA ILE A 215 -24.01 -8.37 -3.15
C ILE A 215 -24.90 -9.37 -2.40
N ALA A 216 -26.09 -8.95 -1.98
CA ALA A 216 -27.01 -9.78 -1.22
C ALA A 216 -27.61 -10.93 -2.05
N PHE A 217 -28.00 -10.66 -3.30
CA PHE A 217 -28.76 -11.60 -4.14
C PHE A 217 -28.01 -12.08 -5.38
N GLY A 218 -26.96 -11.38 -5.80
CA GLY A 218 -26.24 -11.66 -7.05
C GLY A 218 -25.36 -12.91 -7.00
N ARG A 219 -25.06 -13.48 -5.82
CA ARG A 219 -24.21 -14.68 -5.68
C ARG A 219 -24.70 -15.89 -6.49
N GLY A 220 -26.01 -16.03 -6.67
CA GLY A 220 -26.58 -17.11 -7.49
C GLY A 220 -26.46 -16.87 -9.00
N PHE A 221 -26.36 -15.61 -9.43
CA PHE A 221 -26.36 -15.20 -10.83
C PHE A 221 -24.97 -14.86 -11.37
N THR A 222 -23.99 -14.66 -10.49
CA THR A 222 -22.61 -14.39 -10.90
C THR A 222 -21.92 -15.68 -11.37
N PRO A 223 -21.37 -15.72 -12.60
CA PRO A 223 -20.64 -16.87 -13.08
C PRO A 223 -19.41 -17.14 -12.20
N LYS A 224 -19.14 -18.42 -11.95
CA LYS A 224 -17.94 -18.83 -11.23
C LYS A 224 -16.70 -18.51 -12.06
N ILE A 225 -15.76 -17.78 -11.46
CA ILE A 225 -14.46 -17.40 -12.03
C ILE A 225 -13.53 -18.62 -12.02
N LEU A 226 -13.61 -19.42 -10.96
CA LEU A 226 -12.86 -20.66 -10.80
C LEU A 226 -13.83 -21.86 -10.68
N PRO A 227 -13.46 -23.03 -11.24
CA PRO A 227 -14.27 -24.23 -11.11
C PRO A 227 -14.24 -24.84 -9.70
N TYR A 228 -13.32 -24.39 -8.84
CA TYR A 228 -13.13 -24.87 -7.46
C TYR A 228 -12.96 -23.68 -6.49
N PRO A 229 -13.29 -23.86 -5.20
CA PRO A 229 -13.00 -22.85 -4.18
C PRO A 229 -11.49 -22.73 -3.93
N GLU A 230 -10.98 -21.49 -3.90
CA GLU A 230 -9.57 -21.21 -3.59
C GLU A 230 -9.52 -20.20 -2.44
N GLU A 231 -9.13 -20.67 -1.25
CA GLU A 231 -9.06 -19.83 -0.04
C GLU A 231 -7.70 -19.14 0.05
N HIS A 232 -7.73 -17.83 0.29
CA HIS A 232 -6.54 -17.03 0.53
C HIS A 232 -6.74 -16.18 1.78
N GLY A 233 -5.64 -15.71 2.38
CA GLY A 233 -5.71 -14.78 3.49
C GLY A 233 -4.34 -14.21 3.83
N LEU A 234 -4.27 -13.51 4.95
CA LEU A 234 -3.02 -13.00 5.49
C LEU A 234 -2.20 -14.15 6.07
N ASN A 235 -1.13 -14.52 5.37
CA ASN A 235 -0.17 -15.51 5.86
C ASN A 235 0.62 -14.91 7.04
N LEU A 236 0.56 -15.57 8.19
CA LEU A 236 1.19 -15.10 9.43
C LEU A 236 2.72 -15.03 9.37
N ALA A 237 3.38 -15.75 8.46
CA ALA A 237 4.82 -15.62 8.24
C ALA A 237 5.22 -14.25 7.67
N THR A 238 4.29 -13.50 7.08
CA THR A 238 4.55 -12.15 6.55
C THR A 238 4.64 -11.09 7.65
N LEU A 239 4.12 -11.37 8.86
CA LEU A 239 4.08 -10.41 9.97
C LEU A 239 5.48 -9.91 10.35
N GLY A 240 6.48 -10.79 10.35
CA GLY A 240 7.85 -10.42 10.67
C GLY A 240 8.42 -9.39 9.69
N ILE A 241 8.15 -9.57 8.39
CA ILE A 241 8.61 -8.65 7.34
C ILE A 241 7.82 -7.33 7.40
N ILE A 242 6.52 -7.40 7.69
CA ILE A 242 5.68 -6.20 7.90
C ILE A 242 6.21 -5.37 9.07
N LEU A 243 6.52 -6.00 10.21
CA LEU A 243 7.09 -5.31 11.38
C LEU A 243 8.43 -4.64 11.04
N ALA A 244 9.30 -5.36 10.33
CA ALA A 244 10.59 -4.82 9.88
C ALA A 244 10.41 -3.60 8.98
N ALA A 245 9.47 -3.66 8.03
CA ALA A 245 9.19 -2.57 7.12
C ALA A 245 8.54 -1.37 7.85
N VAL A 246 7.56 -1.60 8.72
CA VAL A 246 6.96 -0.52 9.54
C VAL A 246 8.03 0.19 10.37
N TRP A 247 8.93 -0.57 11.02
CA TRP A 247 10.06 0.00 11.73
C TRP A 247 10.95 0.85 10.81
N GLN A 248 11.33 0.32 9.63
CA GLN A 248 12.19 1.03 8.69
C GLN A 248 11.57 2.33 8.14
N TYR A 249 10.27 2.35 7.87
CA TYR A 249 9.56 3.51 7.30
C TYR A 249 8.96 4.46 8.35
N SER A 250 8.87 4.05 9.61
CA SER A 250 8.29 4.87 10.70
C SER A 250 9.01 6.21 10.89
N GLY A 251 10.34 6.25 10.76
CA GLY A 251 11.11 7.49 10.86
C GLY A 251 10.81 8.50 9.76
N TYR A 252 10.67 8.02 8.52
CA TYR A 252 10.34 8.87 7.37
C TYR A 252 8.95 9.49 7.53
N THR A 253 7.98 8.63 7.83
CA THR A 253 6.59 9.05 8.04
C THR A 253 6.46 10.01 9.22
N MET A 254 7.15 9.74 10.34
CA MET A 254 7.27 10.67 11.46
C MET A 254 7.81 12.03 11.03
N ALA A 255 8.92 12.08 10.28
CA ALA A 255 9.50 13.37 9.86
C ALA A 255 8.57 14.17 8.94
N MET A 256 7.84 13.49 8.06
CA MET A 256 6.82 14.12 7.20
C MET A 256 5.67 14.70 8.02
N PHE A 257 5.11 13.92 8.96
CA PHE A 257 4.03 14.41 9.83
C PHE A 257 4.51 15.52 10.76
N LEU A 258 5.70 15.39 11.36
CA LEU A 258 6.27 16.39 12.25
C LEU A 258 6.51 17.72 11.52
N ALA A 259 7.00 17.68 10.28
CA ALA A 259 7.15 18.88 9.46
C ALA A 259 5.80 19.54 9.14
N GLY A 260 4.76 18.73 8.90
CA GLY A 260 3.39 19.22 8.71
C GLY A 260 2.80 19.88 9.97
N LEU A 261 2.89 19.20 11.12
CA LEU A 261 2.40 19.69 12.41
C LEU A 261 3.07 21.01 12.81
N ARG A 262 4.38 21.12 12.60
CA ARG A 262 5.15 22.35 12.87
C ARG A 262 4.90 23.47 11.87
N GLY A 263 4.27 23.18 10.74
CA GLY A 263 3.84 24.18 9.77
C GLY A 263 2.58 24.93 10.18
N VAL A 264 1.83 24.42 11.18
CA VAL A 264 0.61 25.06 11.71
C VAL A 264 1.00 26.28 12.57
N SER A 265 0.31 27.41 12.37
CA SER A 265 0.55 28.64 13.14
C SER A 265 0.35 28.40 14.64
N THR A 266 1.22 28.97 15.45
CA THR A 266 1.13 28.95 16.92
C THR A 266 -0.12 29.66 17.42
N ASP A 267 -0.60 30.68 16.72
CA ASP A 267 -1.80 31.44 17.08
C ASP A 267 -3.05 30.56 17.07
N LEU A 268 -3.14 29.61 16.13
CA LEU A 268 -4.25 28.65 16.08
C LEU A 268 -4.25 27.70 17.27
N ARG A 269 -3.05 27.34 17.74
CA ARG A 269 -2.88 26.50 18.93
C ARG A 269 -3.26 27.27 20.19
N GLU A 270 -2.77 28.49 20.35
CA GLU A 270 -3.11 29.35 21.49
C GLU A 270 -4.60 29.66 21.53
N ALA A 271 -5.22 29.99 20.39
CA ALA A 271 -6.66 30.19 20.28
C ALA A 271 -7.45 28.93 20.70
N ALA A 272 -7.03 27.74 20.26
CA ALA A 272 -7.67 26.49 20.66
C ALA A 272 -7.52 26.23 22.17
N GLU A 273 -6.35 26.50 22.75
CA GLU A 273 -6.10 26.36 24.18
C GLU A 273 -6.93 27.39 25.00
N LEU A 274 -7.11 28.61 24.50
CA LEU A 274 -8.00 29.63 25.07
C LEU A 274 -9.48 29.23 25.03
N ASP A 275 -9.91 28.55 23.96
CA ASP A 275 -11.24 27.96 23.82
C ASP A 275 -11.43 26.69 24.69
N GLY A 276 -10.42 26.31 25.48
CA GLY A 276 -10.46 25.16 26.38
C GLY A 276 -10.24 23.81 25.71
N ALA A 277 -9.69 23.78 24.49
CA ALA A 277 -9.40 22.53 23.80
C ALA A 277 -8.26 21.77 24.50
N ASN A 278 -8.49 20.49 24.79
CA ASN A 278 -7.42 19.62 25.25
C ASN A 278 -6.50 19.19 24.08
N GLN A 279 -5.38 18.57 24.40
CA GLN A 279 -4.35 18.22 23.40
C GLN A 279 -4.84 17.21 22.36
N PHE A 280 -5.73 16.28 22.73
CA PHE A 280 -6.33 15.36 21.77
C PHE A 280 -7.28 16.10 20.80
N GLN A 281 -8.07 17.05 21.30
CA GLN A 281 -8.94 17.89 20.49
C GLN A 281 -8.14 18.78 19.53
N TYR A 282 -7.00 19.32 19.97
CA TYR A 282 -6.08 20.07 19.11
C TYR A 282 -5.61 19.22 17.91
N TYR A 283 -5.03 18.03 18.15
CA TYR A 283 -4.51 17.18 17.07
C TYR A 283 -5.57 16.52 16.18
N THR A 284 -6.85 16.55 16.56
CA THR A 284 -7.93 15.92 15.75
C THR A 284 -8.83 16.93 15.05
N ARG A 285 -8.82 18.20 15.48
CA ARG A 285 -9.74 19.23 14.96
C ARG A 285 -9.04 20.49 14.44
N VAL A 286 -7.79 20.73 14.81
CA VAL A 286 -7.06 21.97 14.48
C VAL A 286 -5.82 21.67 13.64
N ALA A 287 -4.92 20.82 14.16
CA ALA A 287 -3.69 20.41 13.46
C ALA A 287 -3.95 19.33 12.41
#